data_AF-A0A936IZR7-F1
#
_entry.id   AF-A0A936IZR7-F1
#
_cell.length_a   1.000
_cell.length_b   1.000
_cell.length_c   1.000
_cell.angle_alpha   90.00
_cell.angle_beta   90.00
_cell.angle_gamma   90.00
#
_symmetry.space_group_name_H-M   'P 1'
#
loop_
_entity.id
_entity.type
_entity.pdbx_description
1 polymer ?
#
loop_
_entity_poly.entity_id
_entity_poly.type
_entity_poly.pdbx_seq_one_letter_code
_entity_poly.pdbx_strand_id
1 'polypeptide(L)' 'MPAAGDFDGDGKADIAVYRGGVWYIINSSNGSYRIELFGLPDDEPASAAYIQP' A
#
# COMPACT_ATOMS: atom_id res chain seq x y z
N MET A 1 -8.61 3.19 4.63
CA MET A 1 -8.59 1.75 4.96
C MET A 1 -7.16 1.29 5.19
N PRO A 2 -6.85 0.52 6.27
CA PRO A 2 -5.54 -0.08 6.43
C PRO A 2 -5.32 -1.18 5.38
N ALA A 3 -4.08 -1.31 4.90
CA ALA A 3 -3.67 -2.33 3.96
C ALA A 3 -2.26 -2.82 4.34
N ALA A 4 -2.04 -4.13 4.19
CA ALA A 4 -0.73 -4.76 4.34
C ALA A 4 -0.42 -5.53 3.06
N GLY A 5 0.80 -5.35 2.55
CA GLY A 5 1.27 -5.95 1.30
C GLY A 5 2.76 -5.63 1.09
N ASP A 6 3.42 -6.32 0.19
CA ASP A 6 4.83 -6.05 -0.17
C ASP A 6 4.85 -5.08 -1.36
N PHE A 7 5.07 -3.79 -1.09
CA PHE A 7 5.01 -2.75 -2.10
C PHE A 7 6.41 -2.35 -2.59
N ASP A 8 7.48 -2.81 -1.95
CA ASP A 8 8.87 -2.51 -2.35
C ASP A 8 9.70 -3.74 -2.72
N GLY A 9 9.10 -4.93 -2.65
CA GLY A 9 9.64 -6.18 -3.17
C GLY A 9 10.66 -6.84 -2.24
N ASP A 10 10.64 -6.52 -0.94
CA ASP A 10 11.60 -7.07 0.03
C ASP A 10 11.15 -8.41 0.66
N GLY A 11 9.96 -8.89 0.30
CA GLY A 11 9.37 -10.12 0.80
C GLY A 11 8.68 -9.98 2.15
N LYS A 12 8.52 -8.77 2.69
CA LYS A 12 7.80 -8.48 3.93
C LYS A 12 6.61 -7.56 3.66
N ALA A 13 5.66 -7.57 4.60
CA ALA A 13 4.51 -6.68 4.51
C ALA A 13 4.89 -5.27 4.99
N ASP A 14 4.59 -4.29 4.15
CA ASP A 14 4.64 -2.86 4.46
C ASP A 14 3.35 -2.39 5.13
N ILE A 15 3.46 -1.23 5.80
CA ILE A 15 2.30 -0.56 6.39
C ILE A 15 1.74 0.39 5.34
N ALA A 16 0.47 0.21 4.98
CA ALA A 16 -0.21 1.11 4.05
C ALA A 16 -1.58 1.57 4.56
N VAL A 17 -1.97 2.77 4.14
CA VAL A 17 -3.32 3.32 4.32
C VAL A 17 -3.81 3.89 3.01
N TYR A 18 -5.00 3.48 2.61
CA TYR A 18 -5.74 4.08 1.51
C TYR A 18 -6.71 5.16 2.01
N ARG A 19 -6.78 6.30 1.31
CA ARG A 19 -7.76 7.37 1.56
C ARG A 19 -8.08 8.09 0.25
N GLY A 20 -9.26 7.83 -0.31
CA GLY A 20 -9.83 8.61 -1.41
C GLY A 20 -8.93 8.67 -2.65
N GLY A 21 -8.49 7.52 -3.17
CA GLY A 21 -7.59 7.41 -4.33
C GLY A 21 -6.10 7.59 -4.02
N VAL A 22 -5.74 7.81 -2.75
CA VAL A 22 -4.35 8.04 -2.33
C VAL A 22 -3.88 6.93 -1.41
N TRP A 23 -2.72 6.37 -1.75
CA TRP A 23 -2.00 5.40 -0.95
C TRP A 23 -0.87 6.06 -0.17
N TYR A 24 -0.80 5.77 1.12
CA TYR A 24 0.25 6.21 2.03
C TYR A 24 0.96 4.96 2.53
N ILE A 25 2.24 4.80 2.18
CA ILE A 25 2.98 3.56 2.41
C ILE A 25 4.25 3.87 3.20
N ILE A 26 4.56 3.01 4.17
CA ILE A 26 5.84 2.96 4.87
C ILE A 26 6.47 1.61 4.59
N ASN A 27 7.58 1.63 3.85
CA ASN A 27 8.32 0.45 3.48
C ASN A 27 8.96 -0.22 4.70
N SER A 28 8.82 -1.53 4.81
CA SER A 28 9.37 -2.34 5.87
C SER A 28 10.89 -2.52 5.76
N SER A 29 11.44 -2.40 4.54
CA SER A 29 12.87 -2.55 4.25
C SER A 29 13.74 -1.45 4.88
N ASN A 30 13.26 -0.21 4.86
CA ASN A 30 14.06 0.98 5.17
C ASN A 30 13.29 2.10 5.89
N GLY A 31 12.00 1.91 6.15
CA GLY A 31 11.15 2.92 6.79
C GLY A 31 10.84 4.15 5.93
N SER A 32 11.17 4.11 4.63
CA SER A 32 10.86 5.22 3.73
C SER A 32 9.35 5.38 3.57
N TYR A 33 8.93 6.65 3.49
CA TYR A 33 7.54 7.02 3.31
C TYR A 33 7.30 7.48 1.87
N ARG A 34 6.23 6.97 1.25
CA ARG A 34 5.82 7.30 -0.13
C ARG A 34 4.32 7.52 -0.21
N ILE A 35 3.92 8.33 -1.19
CA ILE A 35 2.53 8.66 -1.49
C ILE A 35 2.26 8.33 -2.95
N GLU A 36 1.17 7.59 -3.20
CA GLU A 36 0.80 7.14 -4.53
C GLU A 36 -0.63 7.48 -4.94
N LEU A 37 -0.67 8.19 -6.08
CA LEU A 37 -1.71 8.28 -7.11
C LEU A 37 -2.40 7.00 -7.59
N PHE A 38 -3.34 6.34 -6.91
CA PHE A 38 -3.99 5.15 -7.50
C PHE A 38 -5.42 4.87 -7.02
N GLY A 39 -6.31 4.66 -8.00
CA GLY A 39 -7.76 4.53 -7.80
C GLY A 39 -8.48 5.88 -7.84
N LEU A 40 -9.80 5.83 -7.87
CA LEU A 40 -10.70 6.98 -7.70
C LEU A 40 -11.13 7.11 -6.24
N PRO A 41 -11.59 8.29 -5.78
CA PRO A 41 -12.02 8.48 -4.40
C PRO A 41 -13.06 7.49 -3.88
N ASP A 42 -13.90 6.95 -4.78
CA ASP A 42 -14.98 6.02 -4.48
C ASP A 42 -14.57 4.54 -4.64
N ASP A 43 -13.33 4.27 -5.05
CA ASP A 43 -12.81 2.90 -5.13
C ASP A 43 -12.47 2.38 -3.74
N GLU A 44 -12.84 1.14 -3.47
CA GLU A 44 -12.40 0.39 -2.29
C GLU A 44 -11.27 -0.57 -2.68
N PRO A 45 -10.14 -0.60 -1.93
CA PRO A 45 -9.07 -1.53 -2.22
C PRO A 45 -9.50 -2.99 -2.11
N ALA A 46 -8.93 -3.84 -2.97
CA ALA A 46 -9.15 -5.28 -2.88
C ALA A 46 -8.67 -5.85 -1.52
N SER A 47 -9.44 -6.78 -0.96
CA SER A 47 -9.12 -7.48 0.30
C SER A 47 -7.72 -8.15 0.22
N ALA A 48 -6.91 -7.89 1.24
CA ALA A 48 -5.46 -8.01 1.26
C ALA A 48 -4.89 -9.40 0.95
N ALA A 49 -4.25 -9.49 -0.22
CA ALA A 49 -2.93 -10.07 -0.43
C ALA A 49 -2.47 -9.64 -1.84
N TYR A 50 -2.15 -8.36 -2.01
CA TYR A 50 -1.39 -7.95 -3.19
C TYR A 50 0.07 -8.33 -2.94
N ILE A 51 0.40 -9.57 -3.31
CA ILE A 51 1.78 -10.04 -3.38
C ILE A 51 2.19 -9.80 -4.83
N GLN A 52 3.08 -8.84 -5.07
CA GLN A 52 3.71 -8.73 -6.39
C GLN A 52 4.51 -10.02 -6.66
N PRO A 53 4.34 -10.67 -7.82
CA PRO A 53 5.10 -11.87 -8.17
C PRO A 53 6.59 -11.59 -8.41
#